data_AF-Q6A9T4-F1
#
_entry.id   AF-Q6A9T4-F1
#
_cell.length_a   1.000
_cell.length_b   1.000
_cell.length_c   1.000
_cell.angle_alpha   90.00
_cell.angle_beta   90.00
_cell.angle_gamma   90.00
#
_symmetry.space_group_name_H-M   'P 1'
#
loop_
_entity.id
_entity.type
_entity.pdbx_description
1 polymer ?
#
loop_
_entity_poly.entity_id
_entity_poly.type
_entity_poly.pdbx_seq_one_letter_code
_entity_poly.pdbx_strand_id
1 'polypeptide(L)'
;MKRTQAHAEALRHLCEGSVVLMAPEGIRSWASQVHRLDVEVARLALDAEALVVPAQVVAGQLNLGTSVDMSRHAATPHSHAVLRAAADDVALALCKLTGLPYQDYPAVRADQRPHPIIWLFQMRKLRRDRRRHRRDAEERSREESARDAEDLAREEENARLAAQLQARQASLADRLAERDIHPGR
;
A
#
# COMPACT_ATOMS: atom_id res chain seq x y z
N MET A 1 -16.89 -21.53 -7.85
CA MET A 1 -16.96 -20.06 -7.66
C MET A 1 -15.73 -19.47 -6.94
N LYS A 2 -15.16 -20.07 -5.88
CA LYS A 2 -14.03 -19.45 -5.13
C LYS A 2 -12.66 -19.44 -5.85
N ARG A 3 -12.31 -20.48 -6.63
CA ARG A 3 -11.03 -20.57 -7.37
C ARG A 3 -10.88 -19.44 -8.40
N THR A 4 -11.94 -19.18 -9.15
CA THR A 4 -12.01 -18.13 -10.17
C THR A 4 -11.82 -16.74 -9.56
N GLN A 5 -12.28 -16.52 -8.32
CA GLN A 5 -12.13 -15.25 -7.63
C GLN A 5 -10.68 -14.98 -7.21
N ALA A 6 -9.99 -15.97 -6.64
CA ALA A 6 -8.59 -15.83 -6.24
C ALA A 6 -7.65 -15.65 -7.45
N HIS A 7 -7.90 -16.37 -8.55
CA HIS A 7 -7.19 -16.18 -9.81
C HIS A 7 -7.39 -14.78 -10.38
N ALA A 8 -8.65 -14.33 -10.48
CA ALA A 8 -8.98 -13.01 -11.01
C ALA A 8 -8.36 -11.86 -10.18
N GLU A 9 -8.34 -12.00 -8.86
CA GLU A 9 -7.72 -11.03 -7.97
C GLU A 9 -6.20 -10.97 -8.16
N ALA A 10 -5.53 -12.13 -8.17
CA ALA A 10 -4.10 -12.22 -8.40
C ALA A 10 -3.71 -11.67 -9.79
N LEU A 11 -4.48 -12.01 -10.83
CA LEU A 11 -4.27 -11.55 -12.20
C LEU A 11 -4.36 -10.03 -12.27
N ARG A 12 -5.42 -9.45 -11.68
CA ARG A 12 -5.58 -7.99 -11.61
C ARG A 12 -4.35 -7.32 -10.98
N HIS A 13 -3.84 -7.86 -9.88
CA HIS A 13 -2.66 -7.29 -9.23
C HIS A 13 -1.39 -7.40 -10.04
N LEU A 14 -1.17 -8.52 -10.76
CA LEU A 14 -0.05 -8.63 -11.69
C LEU A 14 -0.16 -7.61 -12.82
N CYS A 15 -1.36 -7.42 -13.40
CA CYS A 15 -1.60 -6.40 -14.44
C CYS A 15 -1.38 -4.96 -13.93
N GLU A 16 -1.64 -4.69 -12.65
CA GLU A 16 -1.35 -3.40 -11.99
C GLU A 16 0.16 -3.21 -11.70
N GLY A 17 1.02 -4.17 -12.05
CA GLY A 17 2.46 -4.15 -11.78
C GLY A 17 2.81 -4.50 -10.33
N SER A 18 1.91 -5.16 -9.60
CA SER A 18 2.19 -5.69 -8.27
C SER A 18 2.86 -7.05 -8.33
N VAL A 19 3.51 -7.43 -7.23
CA VAL A 19 4.10 -8.76 -7.07
C VAL A 19 3.13 -9.66 -6.33
N VAL A 20 2.94 -10.88 -6.84
CA VAL A 20 2.13 -11.91 -6.19
C VAL A 20 3.07 -13.02 -5.71
N LEU A 21 3.00 -13.35 -4.43
CA LEU A 21 3.65 -14.54 -3.88
C LEU A 21 2.64 -15.68 -3.88
N MET A 22 3.03 -16.84 -4.38
CA MET A 22 2.16 -18.02 -4.42
C MET A 22 2.88 -19.21 -3.77
N ALA A 23 2.12 -20.00 -3.00
CA ALA A 23 2.54 -21.33 -2.56
C ALA A 23 1.89 -22.38 -3.48
N PRO A 24 2.59 -22.84 -4.54
CA PRO A 24 1.99 -23.65 -5.60
C PRO A 24 1.69 -25.10 -5.18
N GLU A 25 2.27 -25.58 -4.09
CA GLU A 25 1.98 -26.90 -3.52
C GLU A 25 0.70 -26.91 -2.66
N GLY A 26 0.12 -25.75 -2.35
CA GLY A 26 -1.09 -25.62 -1.52
C GLY A 26 -0.90 -25.94 -0.03
N ILE A 27 0.22 -26.57 0.33
CA ILE A 27 0.59 -26.88 1.71
C ILE A 27 1.76 -26.00 2.18
N ARG A 28 1.84 -25.76 3.50
CA ARG A 28 3.09 -25.28 4.12
C ARG A 28 4.07 -26.45 4.17
N SER A 29 4.69 -26.74 3.03
CA SER A 29 5.64 -27.84 2.92
C SER A 29 6.95 -27.47 3.60
N TRP A 30 7.20 -28.11 4.74
CA TRP A 30 8.54 -28.31 5.31
C TRP A 30 9.15 -29.61 4.79
N ALA A 31 8.67 -30.14 3.67
CA ALA A 31 9.04 -31.47 3.20
C ALA A 31 10.44 -31.44 2.56
N SER A 32 11.15 -32.55 2.71
CA SER A 32 12.44 -32.84 2.06
C SER A 32 12.33 -33.06 0.55
N GLN A 33 11.22 -32.67 -0.09
CA GLN A 33 10.89 -32.98 -1.48
C GLN A 33 9.99 -31.91 -2.10
N VAL A 34 10.13 -31.67 -3.40
CA VAL A 34 9.24 -30.81 -4.19
C VAL A 34 8.16 -31.69 -4.82
N HIS A 35 6.90 -31.35 -4.57
CA HIS A 35 5.76 -32.12 -5.06
C HIS A 35 5.22 -31.56 -6.37
N ARG A 36 4.31 -32.30 -7.01
CA ARG A 36 3.60 -31.85 -8.19
C ARG A 36 2.81 -30.56 -7.90
N LEU A 37 3.20 -29.47 -8.55
CA LEU A 37 2.58 -28.15 -8.40
C LEU A 37 1.18 -28.07 -8.99
N ASP A 38 0.33 -27.17 -8.50
CA ASP A 38 -0.92 -26.81 -9.17
C ASP A 38 -0.63 -26.07 -10.50
N VAL A 39 -1.40 -26.35 -11.55
CA VAL A 39 -1.28 -25.71 -12.87
C VAL A 39 -1.65 -24.24 -12.86
N GLU A 40 -2.35 -23.77 -11.83
CA GLU A 40 -2.74 -22.37 -11.68
C GLU A 40 -1.54 -21.41 -11.61
N VAL A 41 -0.36 -21.86 -11.15
CA VAL A 41 0.87 -21.03 -11.21
C VAL A 41 1.26 -20.69 -12.64
N ALA A 42 1.18 -21.67 -13.54
CA ALA A 42 1.47 -21.49 -14.95
C ALA A 42 0.38 -20.68 -15.65
N ARG A 43 -0.87 -20.95 -15.31
CA ARG A 43 -2.02 -20.22 -15.86
C ARG A 43 -1.92 -18.73 -15.55
N LEU A 44 -1.68 -18.39 -14.29
CA LEU A 44 -1.56 -17.00 -13.85
C LEU A 44 -0.36 -16.29 -14.52
N ALA A 45 0.77 -16.99 -14.65
CA ALA A 45 1.95 -16.43 -15.30
C ALA A 45 1.72 -16.16 -16.79
N LEU A 46 1.08 -17.09 -17.51
CA LEU A 46 0.79 -16.94 -18.94
C LEU A 46 -0.29 -15.89 -19.19
N ASP A 47 -1.38 -15.88 -18.39
CA ASP A 47 -2.47 -14.90 -18.51
C ASP A 47 -1.97 -13.47 -18.25
N ALA A 48 -1.03 -13.31 -17.31
CA ALA A 48 -0.48 -12.00 -16.93
C ALA A 48 0.78 -11.60 -17.73
N GLU A 49 1.28 -12.48 -18.60
CA GLU A 49 2.61 -12.35 -19.23
C GLU A 49 3.72 -12.05 -18.20
N ALA A 50 3.61 -12.67 -17.02
CA ALA A 50 4.45 -12.38 -15.86
C ALA A 50 5.63 -13.34 -15.73
N LEU A 51 6.77 -12.80 -15.26
CA LEU A 51 7.94 -13.59 -14.90
C LEU A 51 7.69 -14.39 -13.62
N VAL A 52 7.98 -15.68 -13.65
CA VAL A 52 7.93 -16.55 -12.46
C VAL A 52 9.33 -16.70 -11.90
N VAL A 53 9.51 -16.31 -10.63
CA VAL A 53 10.79 -16.46 -9.91
C VAL A 53 10.59 -17.47 -8.79
N PRO A 54 11.28 -18.64 -8.82
CA PRO A 54 11.20 -19.61 -7.73
C PRO A 54 11.84 -19.01 -6.48
N ALA A 55 11.27 -19.32 -5.32
CA ALA A 55 11.74 -18.80 -4.05
C ALA A 55 11.68 -19.86 -2.97
N GLN A 56 12.65 -19.84 -2.06
CA GLN A 56 12.64 -20.66 -0.84
C GLN A 56 12.88 -19.78 0.38
N VAL A 57 12.28 -20.16 1.51
CA VAL A 57 12.50 -19.49 2.79
C VAL A 57 13.25 -20.45 3.69
N VAL A 58 14.49 -20.07 4.08
CA VAL A 58 15.35 -20.89 4.95
C VAL A 58 15.79 -20.02 6.12
N ALA A 59 15.53 -20.46 7.35
CA ALA A 59 15.87 -19.74 8.58
C ALA A 59 15.41 -18.26 8.59
N GLY A 60 14.26 -17.96 7.99
CA GLY A 60 13.71 -16.60 7.88
C GLY A 60 14.30 -15.74 6.75
N GLN A 61 15.24 -16.29 5.96
CA GLN A 61 15.80 -15.63 4.79
C GLN A 61 15.10 -16.10 3.50
N LEU A 62 14.73 -15.15 2.65
CA LEU A 62 14.16 -15.41 1.33
C LEU A 62 15.28 -15.53 0.30
N ASN A 63 15.45 -16.72 -0.27
CA ASN A 63 16.38 -16.97 -1.36
C ASN A 63 15.60 -17.08 -2.67
N LEU A 64 15.96 -16.27 -3.65
CA LEU A 64 15.35 -16.26 -4.98
C LEU A 64 16.24 -17.03 -5.96
N GLY A 65 15.62 -17.83 -6.83
CA GLY A 65 16.30 -18.50 -7.93
C GLY A 65 16.23 -17.73 -9.24
N THR A 66 16.63 -18.38 -10.32
CA THR A 66 16.56 -17.83 -11.68
C THR A 66 15.12 -17.83 -12.18
N SER A 67 14.71 -16.77 -12.88
CA SER A 67 13.40 -16.68 -13.52
C SER A 67 13.17 -17.84 -14.48
N VAL A 68 11.97 -18.41 -14.44
CA VAL A 68 11.54 -19.48 -15.33
C VAL A 68 11.10 -18.87 -16.66
N ASP A 69 11.64 -19.37 -17.76
CA ASP A 69 11.21 -18.98 -19.11
C ASP A 69 9.89 -19.67 -19.47
N MET A 70 8.83 -18.87 -19.49
CA MET A 70 7.46 -19.29 -19.84
C MET A 70 7.12 -19.06 -21.32
N SER A 71 7.98 -18.37 -22.07
CA SER A 71 7.68 -17.96 -23.45
C SER A 71 7.41 -19.15 -24.38
N ARG A 72 8.10 -20.27 -24.14
CA ARG A 72 7.91 -21.56 -24.83
C ARG A 72 6.50 -22.15 -24.75
N HIS A 73 5.70 -21.71 -23.77
CA HIS A 73 4.34 -22.20 -23.53
C HIS A 73 3.26 -21.21 -23.99
N ALA A 74 3.67 -20.03 -24.48
CA ALA A 74 2.76 -18.94 -24.85
C ALA A 74 1.87 -19.27 -26.07
N ALA A 75 2.25 -20.23 -26.91
CA ALA A 75 1.51 -20.59 -28.11
C ALA A 75 0.17 -21.28 -27.84
N THR A 76 0.00 -21.94 -26.68
CA THR A 76 -1.25 -22.65 -26.35
C THR A 76 -1.58 -22.57 -24.85
N PRO A 77 -1.81 -21.36 -24.32
CA PRO A 77 -1.73 -21.07 -22.89
C PRO A 77 -2.87 -21.69 -22.06
N HIS A 78 -3.92 -22.20 -22.70
CA HIS A 78 -5.09 -22.78 -22.02
C HIS A 78 -5.19 -24.31 -22.13
N SER A 79 -4.28 -24.95 -22.86
CA SER A 79 -4.25 -26.41 -22.91
C SER A 79 -3.74 -26.97 -21.58
N HIS A 80 -4.48 -27.88 -20.97
CA HIS A 80 -4.08 -28.49 -19.69
C HIS A 80 -2.70 -29.16 -19.78
N ALA A 81 -2.35 -29.75 -20.93
CA ALA A 81 -1.03 -30.36 -21.14
C ALA A 81 0.09 -29.31 -21.12
N VAL A 82 -0.14 -28.15 -21.72
CA VAL A 82 0.83 -27.03 -21.74
C VAL A 82 0.96 -26.41 -20.37
N LEU A 83 -0.17 -26.16 -19.69
CA LEU A 83 -0.18 -25.65 -18.32
C LEU A 83 0.55 -26.60 -17.34
N ARG A 84 0.38 -27.91 -17.52
CA ARG A 84 1.12 -28.92 -16.76
C ARG A 84 2.61 -28.84 -17.03
N ALA A 85 3.03 -28.84 -18.29
CA ALA A 85 4.43 -28.73 -18.66
C ALA A 85 5.08 -27.44 -18.12
N ALA A 86 4.38 -26.31 -18.21
CA ALA A 86 4.81 -25.04 -17.65
C ALA A 86 4.93 -25.07 -16.12
N ALA A 87 3.99 -25.73 -15.43
CA ALA A 87 4.07 -25.92 -13.99
C ALA A 87 5.23 -26.86 -13.60
N ASP A 88 5.53 -27.87 -14.41
CA ASP A 88 6.68 -28.75 -14.21
C ASP A 88 8.00 -28.01 -14.33
N ASP A 89 8.10 -26.98 -15.18
CA ASP A 89 9.30 -26.14 -15.24
C ASP A 89 9.54 -25.33 -13.98
N VAL A 90 8.46 -24.82 -13.39
CA VAL A 90 8.54 -24.15 -12.10
C VAL A 90 8.97 -25.14 -11.03
N ALA A 91 8.44 -26.36 -11.06
CA ALA A 91 8.84 -27.42 -10.14
C ALA A 91 10.33 -27.76 -10.30
N LEU A 92 10.82 -27.93 -11.53
CA LEU A 92 12.23 -28.18 -11.82
C LEU A 92 13.13 -27.02 -11.38
N ALA A 93 12.68 -25.77 -11.55
CA ALA A 93 13.40 -24.60 -11.08
C ALA A 93 13.47 -24.54 -9.54
N LEU A 94 12.38 -24.94 -8.86
CA LEU A 94 12.37 -25.10 -7.40
C LEU A 94 13.31 -26.23 -6.95
N CYS A 95 13.33 -27.38 -7.63
CA CYS A 95 14.28 -28.46 -7.35
C CYS A 95 15.73 -27.98 -7.49
N LYS A 96 16.04 -27.23 -8.55
CA LYS A 96 17.38 -26.65 -8.75
C LYS A 96 17.76 -25.67 -7.65
N LEU A 97 16.81 -24.84 -7.19
CA LEU A 97 17.04 -23.86 -6.13
C LEU A 97 17.21 -24.52 -4.75
N THR A 98 16.41 -25.54 -4.46
CA THR A 98 16.32 -26.17 -3.13
C THR A 98 17.25 -27.37 -2.96
N GLY A 99 17.69 -27.98 -4.07
CA GLY A 99 18.42 -29.25 -4.07
C GLY A 99 17.55 -30.46 -3.73
N LEU A 100 16.23 -30.28 -3.60
CA LEU A 100 15.29 -31.33 -3.22
C LEU A 100 14.83 -32.16 -4.44
N PRO A 101 14.60 -33.47 -4.27
CA PRO A 101 14.09 -34.31 -5.33
C PRO A 101 12.65 -33.95 -5.72
N TYR A 102 12.33 -34.13 -7.00
CA TYR A 102 10.97 -33.94 -7.53
C TYR A 102 10.12 -35.20 -7.36
N GLN A 103 8.84 -35.00 -7.08
CA GLN A 103 7.88 -36.06 -6.87
C GLN A 103 6.60 -35.79 -7.66
N ASP A 104 6.28 -36.66 -8.63
CA ASP A 104 5.14 -36.49 -9.54
C ASP A 104 3.80 -36.96 -8.94
N TYR A 105 3.56 -36.59 -7.68
CA TYR A 105 2.25 -36.64 -7.06
C TYR A 105 2.03 -35.38 -6.23
N PRO A 106 0.78 -34.93 -6.09
CA PRO A 106 0.50 -33.75 -5.28
C PRO A 106 0.75 -34.08 -3.81
N ALA A 107 1.13 -33.08 -3.03
CA ALA A 107 1.29 -33.24 -1.58
C ALA A 107 -0.01 -33.75 -0.91
N VAL A 108 0.14 -34.60 0.10
CA VAL A 108 -0.97 -35.27 0.81
C VAL A 108 -1.86 -34.26 1.57
N ARG A 109 -3.17 -34.54 1.61
CA ARG A 109 -4.30 -33.59 1.77
C ARG A 109 -4.42 -32.88 3.13
N ALA A 110 -4.17 -31.59 3.12
CA ALA A 110 -5.03 -30.58 3.75
C ALA A 110 -5.09 -29.38 2.78
N ASP A 111 -6.28 -29.12 2.21
CA ASP A 111 -6.60 -28.11 1.18
C ASP A 111 -5.51 -27.85 0.11
N GLN A 112 -5.58 -28.54 -1.04
CA GLN A 112 -4.66 -28.38 -2.19
C GLN A 112 -4.82 -27.05 -2.93
N ARG A 113 -5.36 -26.01 -2.29
CA ARG A 113 -5.64 -24.73 -2.94
C ARG A 113 -4.38 -23.87 -2.88
N PRO A 114 -3.89 -23.38 -4.04
CA PRO A 114 -2.84 -22.37 -4.01
C PRO A 114 -3.42 -21.12 -3.34
N HIS A 115 -2.74 -20.66 -2.30
CA HIS A 115 -3.08 -19.43 -1.60
C HIS A 115 -2.15 -18.32 -2.12
N PRO A 116 -2.64 -17.45 -3.03
CA PRO A 116 -1.89 -16.26 -3.40
C PRO A 116 -1.83 -15.34 -2.18
N ILE A 117 -0.62 -15.06 -1.72
CA ILE A 117 -0.33 -14.00 -0.76
C ILE A 117 0.03 -12.77 -1.59
N ILE A 118 -0.92 -11.85 -1.67
CA ILE A 118 -0.71 -10.61 -2.40
C ILE A 118 0.13 -9.70 -1.51
N TRP A 119 1.44 -9.67 -1.76
CA TRP A 119 2.31 -8.66 -1.17
C TRP A 119 2.24 -7.40 -2.03
N LEU A 120 1.16 -6.65 -1.85
CA LEU A 120 1.02 -5.34 -2.48
C LEU A 120 2.26 -4.51 -2.16
N PHE A 121 2.81 -3.85 -3.17
CA PHE A 121 3.93 -2.90 -3.09
C PHE A 121 3.53 -1.62 -2.30
N GLN A 122 2.97 -1.82 -1.10
CA GLN A 122 2.57 -0.82 -0.11
C GLN A 122 3.70 0.20 0.13
N MET A 123 4.96 -0.18 -0.10
CA MET A 123 6.12 0.70 0.03
C MET A 123 6.17 1.88 -0.97
N ARG A 124 5.62 1.77 -2.19
CA ARG A 124 5.55 2.93 -3.13
C ARG A 124 4.36 3.85 -2.83
N LYS A 125 3.25 3.29 -2.36
CA LYS A 125 2.03 4.05 -1.97
C LYS A 125 2.23 4.79 -0.64
N LEU A 126 2.80 4.14 0.39
CA LEU A 126 3.13 4.75 1.68
C LEU A 126 4.10 5.93 1.54
N ARG A 127 5.07 5.88 0.61
CA ARG A 127 5.97 7.01 0.33
C ARG A 127 5.26 8.20 -0.30
N ARG A 128 4.25 7.97 -1.15
CA ARG A 128 3.41 9.04 -1.74
C ARG A 128 2.45 9.62 -0.69
N ASP A 129 1.81 8.78 0.10
CA ASP A 129 0.84 9.21 1.11
C ASP A 129 1.50 10.00 2.26
N ARG A 130 2.71 9.60 2.71
CA ARG A 130 3.47 10.39 3.69
C ARG A 130 3.88 11.77 3.17
N ARG A 131 4.21 11.90 1.88
CA ARG A 131 4.51 13.20 1.27
C ARG A 131 3.27 14.07 1.15
N ARG A 132 2.12 13.47 0.84
CA ARG A 132 0.84 14.18 0.76
C ARG A 132 0.39 14.66 2.13
N HIS A 133 0.41 13.80 3.15
CA HIS A 133 0.10 14.19 4.53
C HIS A 133 1.01 15.28 5.08
N ARG A 134 2.30 15.27 4.72
CA ARG A 134 3.22 16.34 5.13
C ARG A 134 2.86 17.68 4.49
N ARG A 135 2.52 17.70 3.19
CA ARG A 135 2.08 18.91 2.48
C ARG A 135 0.74 19.42 3.01
N ASP A 136 -0.23 18.54 3.19
CA ASP A 136 -1.56 18.90 3.70
C ASP A 136 -1.46 19.43 5.15
N ALA A 137 -0.52 18.94 5.96
CA ALA A 137 -0.29 19.45 7.31
C ALA A 137 0.43 20.82 7.30
N GLU A 138 1.41 21.01 6.42
CA GLU A 138 2.08 22.30 6.22
C GLU A 138 1.10 23.37 5.71
N GLU A 139 0.19 23.00 4.81
CA GLU A 139 -0.85 23.88 4.27
C GLU A 139 -1.87 24.26 5.34
N ARG A 140 -2.36 23.30 6.13
CA ARG A 140 -3.24 23.58 7.27
C ARG A 140 -2.57 24.47 8.31
N SER A 141 -1.30 24.22 8.64
CA SER A 141 -0.56 25.06 9.59
C SER A 141 -0.40 26.49 9.07
N ARG A 142 -0.18 26.68 7.75
CA ARG A 142 -0.14 28.01 7.13
C ARG A 142 -1.49 28.72 7.16
N GLU A 143 -2.57 28.00 6.86
CA GLU A 143 -3.93 28.54 6.94
C GLU A 143 -4.30 28.95 8.36
N GLU A 144 -3.95 28.13 9.35
CA GLU A 144 -4.16 28.41 10.77
C GLU A 144 -3.35 29.63 11.22
N SER A 145 -2.06 29.69 10.89
CA SER A 145 -1.22 30.87 11.18
C SER A 145 -1.71 32.15 10.48
N ALA A 146 -2.29 32.04 9.28
CA ALA A 146 -2.87 33.18 8.58
C ALA A 146 -4.14 33.69 9.28
N ARG A 147 -5.01 32.77 9.73
CA ARG A 147 -6.21 33.12 10.50
C ARG A 147 -5.86 33.76 11.84
N ASP A 148 -4.92 33.16 12.57
CA ASP A 148 -4.46 33.70 13.86
C ASP A 148 -3.86 35.10 13.69
N ALA A 149 -3.11 35.34 12.61
CA ALA A 149 -2.57 36.67 12.30
C ALA A 149 -3.67 37.69 11.96
N GLU A 150 -4.71 37.29 11.23
CA GLU A 150 -5.87 38.15 10.94
C GLU A 150 -6.66 38.50 12.19
N ASP A 151 -6.88 37.54 13.08
CA ASP A 151 -7.62 37.76 14.33
C ASP A 151 -6.84 38.66 15.29
N LEU A 152 -5.53 38.46 15.43
CA LEU A 152 -4.66 39.37 16.18
C LEU A 152 -4.69 40.81 15.62
N ALA A 153 -4.69 40.97 14.29
CA ALA A 153 -4.77 42.30 13.68
C ALA A 153 -6.10 43.01 13.99
N ARG A 154 -7.21 42.27 14.01
CA ARG A 154 -8.53 42.81 14.41
C ARG A 154 -8.57 43.18 15.89
N GLU A 155 -7.99 42.36 16.75
CA GLU A 155 -7.91 42.64 18.18
C GLU A 155 -7.07 43.89 18.45
N GLU A 156 -5.93 44.05 17.77
CA GLU A 156 -5.11 45.25 17.85
C GLU A 156 -5.88 46.51 17.41
N GLU A 157 -6.62 46.43 16.29
CA GLU A 157 -7.42 47.55 15.81
C GLU A 157 -8.52 47.94 16.81
N ASN A 158 -9.24 46.95 17.35
CA ASN A 158 -10.25 47.16 18.38
C ASN A 158 -9.67 47.76 19.66
N ALA A 159 -8.50 47.30 20.11
CA ALA A 159 -7.81 47.84 21.27
C ALA A 159 -7.39 49.30 21.06
N ARG A 160 -6.90 49.65 19.86
CA ARG A 160 -6.57 51.03 19.50
C ARG A 160 -7.80 51.92 19.51
N LEU A 161 -8.93 51.47 18.96
CA LEU A 161 -10.18 52.22 18.97
C LEU A 161 -10.70 52.44 20.40
N ALA A 162 -10.66 51.41 21.24
CA ALA A 162 -11.05 51.51 22.65
C ALA A 162 -10.18 52.52 23.42
N ALA A 163 -8.86 52.48 23.22
CA ALA A 163 -7.94 53.43 23.84
C ALA A 163 -8.22 54.88 23.38
N GLN A 164 -8.53 55.10 22.09
CA GLN A 164 -8.90 56.42 21.58
C GLN A 164 -10.22 56.93 22.18
N LEU A 165 -11.21 56.05 22.33
CA LEU A 165 -12.50 56.41 22.94
C LEU A 165 -12.34 56.76 24.42
N GLN A 166 -11.56 55.97 25.17
CA GLN A 166 -11.26 56.26 26.58
C GLN A 166 -10.51 57.59 26.74
N ALA A 167 -9.50 57.86 25.90
CA ALA A 167 -8.78 59.13 25.93
C ALA A 167 -9.70 60.31 25.62
N ARG A 168 -10.63 60.18 24.66
CA ARG A 168 -11.64 61.21 24.38
C ARG A 168 -12.59 61.42 25.55
N GLN A 169 -13.10 60.34 26.16
CA GLN A 169 -13.99 60.43 27.32
C GLN A 169 -13.31 61.11 28.51
N ALA A 170 -12.07 60.73 28.82
CA ALA A 170 -11.27 61.38 29.86
C ALA A 170 -11.09 62.88 29.57
N SER A 171 -10.71 63.24 28.34
CA SER A 171 -10.55 64.65 27.97
C SER A 171 -11.84 65.47 28.03
N LEU A 172 -13.00 64.84 27.81
CA LEU A 172 -14.30 65.50 27.95
C LEU A 172 -14.71 65.62 29.42
N ALA A 173 -14.44 64.61 30.23
CA ALA A 173 -14.68 64.64 31.68
C ALA A 173 -13.86 65.75 32.35
N ASP A 174 -12.59 65.88 32.00
CA ASP A 174 -11.72 66.96 32.50
C ASP A 174 -12.28 68.35 32.14
N ARG A 175 -12.70 68.54 30.87
CA ARG A 175 -13.33 69.81 30.43
C ARG A 175 -14.68 70.09 31.08
N LEU A 176 -15.45 69.07 31.44
CA LEU A 176 -16.72 69.22 32.15
C LEU A 176 -16.50 69.56 33.63
N ALA A 177 -15.47 68.96 34.24
CA ALA A 177 -15.03 69.27 35.60
C ALA A 177 -14.50 70.71 35.71
N GLU A 178 -13.72 71.17 34.73
CA GLU A 178 -13.27 72.58 34.65
C GLU A 178 -14.42 73.60 34.51
N ARG A 179 -15.61 73.16 34.08
CA ARG A 179 -16.77 74.03 33.84
C ARG A 179 -17.87 73.90 34.91
N ASP A 180 -17.64 73.13 35.98
CA ASP A 180 -18.61 72.86 37.06
C ASP A 180 -19.97 72.32 36.57
N ILE A 181 -19.99 71.54 35.47
CA ILE A 181 -21.22 70.93 34.94
C ILE A 181 -21.22 69.45 35.29
N HIS A 182 -22.10 69.05 36.22
CA HIS A 182 -22.31 67.65 36.61
C HIS A 182 -23.57 67.10 35.93
N PRO A 183 -23.46 66.24 34.90
CA PRO A 183 -24.62 65.63 34.28
C PRO A 183 -25.16 64.51 35.17
N GLY A 184 -26.30 64.75 35.80
CA GLY A 184 -27.05 63.76 36.59
C GLY A 184 -27.12 64.10 38.07
N ARG A 185 -28.22 64.77 38.46
CA ARG A 185 -28.77 64.70 39.80
C ARG A 185 -29.98 63.79 39.75
#